data_AF-A0A952C3S0-F1
#
_entry.id   AF-A0A952C3S0-F1
#
_cell.length_a   1.000
_cell.length_b   1.000
_cell.length_c   1.000
_cell.angle_alpha   90.00
_cell.angle_beta   90.00
_cell.angle_gamma   90.00
#
_symmetry.space_group_name_H-M   'P 1'
#
loop_
_entity.id
_entity.type
_entity.pdbx_description
1 polymer ?
#
loop_
_entity_poly.entity_id
_entity_poly.type
_entity_poly.pdbx_seq_one_letter_code
_entity_poly.pdbx_strand_id
1 'polypeptide(L)'
;MSEPQTNRYNAKDPTYYTTTEVAYHLQVTHETLRSWLRRFAQLLSAQAKGEEARFTSADVAALIMVQKLLEQGFDDDQINERLTPKRIVKDDNPSVALTADQSRQLMEGKTALLPQALGDILSAIANSQQSVLNSQSTVREVVGVVVQDNFNLKDENRKLRDRMLELERALAEYQRREETRKERLESRLRALEGTVAALQQQIAQLIHLQRQNQQKKRGWW
;
A
#
# COMPACT_ATOMS: atom_id res chain seq x y z
N MET A 1 -0.70 39.29 -41.61
CA MET A 1 -1.42 38.04 -41.89
C MET A 1 -0.92 37.03 -40.87
N SER A 2 -1.76 36.72 -39.89
CA SER A 2 -1.39 35.90 -38.74
C SER A 2 -1.90 34.49 -38.96
N GLU A 3 -0.99 33.52 -38.98
CA GLU A 3 -1.31 32.09 -38.98
C GLU A 3 -1.84 31.66 -37.59
N PRO A 4 -2.90 30.85 -37.52
CA PRO A 4 -3.33 30.27 -36.25
C PRO A 4 -2.49 29.03 -35.92
N GLN A 5 -1.67 29.13 -34.87
CA GLN A 5 -1.06 27.98 -34.22
C GLN A 5 -2.14 27.10 -33.61
N THR A 6 -2.36 25.93 -34.20
CA THR A 6 -3.15 24.87 -33.59
C THR A 6 -2.33 24.26 -32.45
N ASN A 7 -2.64 24.72 -31.23
CA ASN A 7 -2.15 24.12 -30.00
C ASN A 7 -2.76 22.71 -29.87
N ARG A 8 -2.10 21.71 -30.46
CA ARG A 8 -2.40 20.30 -30.23
C ARG A 8 -2.05 20.00 -28.77
N TYR A 9 -3.06 20.11 -27.92
CA TYR A 9 -3.02 19.56 -26.57
C TYR A 9 -2.54 18.11 -26.66
N ASN A 10 -1.40 17.89 -26.02
CA ASN A 10 -0.72 16.61 -25.87
C ASN A 10 -1.66 15.65 -25.12
N ALA A 11 -2.53 14.94 -25.85
CA ALA A 11 -3.22 13.79 -25.32
C ALA A 11 -2.14 12.74 -25.05
N LYS A 12 -1.69 12.64 -23.79
CA LYS A 12 -0.79 11.58 -23.36
C LYS A 12 -1.41 10.26 -23.80
N ASP A 13 -0.72 9.51 -24.65
CA ASP A 13 -1.13 8.16 -25.01
C ASP A 13 -1.45 7.39 -23.73
N PRO A 14 -2.56 6.63 -23.69
CA PRO A 14 -2.89 5.85 -22.51
C PRO A 14 -1.72 4.92 -22.23
N THR A 15 -1.05 5.11 -21.09
CA THR A 15 0.06 4.28 -20.67
C THR A 15 -0.51 2.91 -20.33
N TYR A 16 -0.29 1.95 -21.22
CA TYR A 16 -0.68 0.56 -21.02
C TYR A 16 0.50 -0.20 -20.42
N TYR A 17 0.21 -1.02 -19.43
CA TYR A 17 1.16 -1.93 -18.80
C TYR A 17 0.93 -3.35 -19.30
N THR A 18 2.02 -4.06 -19.54
CA THR A 18 2.01 -5.49 -19.85
C THR A 18 1.85 -6.32 -18.58
N THR A 19 1.44 -7.59 -18.72
CA THR A 19 1.34 -8.53 -17.59
C THR A 19 2.65 -8.64 -16.79
N THR A 20 3.79 -8.59 -17.48
CA THR A 20 5.13 -8.64 -16.86
C THR A 20 5.43 -7.38 -16.03
N GLU A 21 5.08 -6.19 -16.55
CA GLU A 21 5.26 -4.93 -15.82
C GLU A 21 4.35 -4.88 -14.60
N VAL A 22 3.10 -5.31 -14.73
CA VAL A 22 2.14 -5.37 -13.62
C VAL A 22 2.62 -6.34 -12.54
N ALA A 23 3.09 -7.53 -12.90
CA ALA A 23 3.65 -8.48 -11.92
C ALA A 23 4.85 -7.88 -11.16
N TYR A 24 5.74 -7.18 -11.86
CA TYR A 24 6.88 -6.49 -11.25
C TYR A 24 6.43 -5.36 -10.32
N HIS A 25 5.45 -4.55 -10.73
CA HIS A 25 4.91 -3.45 -9.94
C HIS A 25 4.23 -3.92 -8.64
N LEU A 26 3.49 -5.03 -8.69
CA LEU A 26 2.84 -5.60 -7.50
C LEU A 26 3.77 -6.51 -6.68
N GLN A 27 4.98 -6.81 -7.17
CA GLN A 27 5.93 -7.75 -6.56
C GLN A 27 5.31 -9.15 -6.33
N VAL A 28 4.45 -9.59 -7.26
CA VAL A 28 3.76 -10.89 -7.19
C VAL A 28 4.21 -11.81 -8.30
N THR A 29 4.09 -13.12 -8.10
CA THR A 29 4.40 -14.10 -9.15
C THR A 29 3.39 -14.01 -10.28
N HIS A 30 3.80 -14.41 -11.49
CA HIS A 30 2.92 -14.46 -12.66
C HIS A 30 1.72 -15.39 -12.45
N GLU A 31 1.87 -16.44 -11.64
CA GLU A 31 0.78 -17.37 -11.29
C GLU A 31 -0.24 -16.73 -10.37
N THR A 32 0.22 -16.00 -9.34
CA THR A 32 -0.63 -15.20 -8.45
C THR A 32 -1.40 -14.15 -9.25
N LEU A 33 -0.72 -13.43 -10.14
CA LEU A 33 -1.36 -12.44 -11.00
C LEU A 33 -2.42 -13.09 -11.91
N ARG A 34 -2.12 -14.20 -12.59
CA ARG A 34 -3.11 -14.91 -13.42
C ARG A 34 -4.33 -15.37 -12.61
N SER A 35 -4.13 -15.84 -11.39
CA SER A 35 -5.21 -16.20 -10.47
C SER A 35 -6.10 -14.98 -10.17
N TRP A 36 -5.50 -13.83 -9.89
CA TRP A 36 -6.23 -12.58 -9.66
C TRP A 36 -6.95 -12.07 -10.91
N LEU A 37 -6.33 -12.15 -12.09
CA LEU A 37 -6.97 -11.77 -13.36
C LEU A 37 -8.21 -12.61 -13.64
N ARG A 38 -8.23 -13.89 -13.24
CA ARG A 38 -9.40 -14.76 -13.37
C ARG A 38 -10.48 -14.45 -12.32
N ARG A 39 -10.08 -14.27 -11.05
CA ARG A 39 -10.99 -14.03 -9.91
C ARG A 39 -11.63 -12.65 -9.93
N PHE A 40 -10.87 -11.64 -10.33
CA PHE A 40 -11.25 -10.23 -10.32
C PHE A 40 -11.41 -9.66 -11.73
N ALA A 41 -11.61 -10.53 -12.74
CA ALA A 41 -11.80 -10.12 -14.13
C ALA A 41 -12.86 -9.02 -14.26
N GLN A 42 -13.94 -9.09 -13.49
CA GLN A 42 -15.02 -8.10 -13.52
C GLN A 42 -14.61 -6.66 -13.15
N LEU A 43 -13.54 -6.50 -12.37
CA LEU A 43 -13.00 -5.21 -11.93
C LEU A 43 -12.04 -4.59 -12.96
N LEU A 44 -11.64 -5.36 -13.98
CA LEU A 44 -10.65 -4.97 -14.98
C LEU A 44 -11.30 -4.50 -16.28
N SER A 45 -10.60 -3.62 -16.99
CA SER A 45 -10.96 -3.11 -18.31
C SER A 45 -11.08 -4.23 -19.37
N ALA A 46 -11.80 -3.96 -20.46
CA ALA A 46 -11.98 -4.93 -21.54
C ALA A 46 -10.63 -5.31 -22.19
N GLN A 47 -9.68 -4.38 -22.21
CA GLN A 47 -8.33 -4.53 -22.74
C GLN A 47 -7.45 -5.45 -21.87
N ALA A 48 -7.72 -5.49 -20.56
CA ALA A 48 -7.04 -6.39 -19.63
C ALA A 48 -7.56 -7.86 -19.69
N LYS A 49 -8.70 -8.10 -20.37
CA LYS A 49 -9.32 -9.43 -20.53
C LYS A 49 -8.92 -10.14 -21.82
N GLY A 50 -8.21 -9.47 -22.72
CA GLY A 50 -7.80 -10.00 -24.01
C GLY A 50 -6.63 -10.98 -23.93
N GLU A 51 -6.34 -11.65 -25.05
CA GLU A 51 -5.22 -12.58 -25.20
C GLU A 51 -3.85 -11.89 -25.02
N GLU A 52 -3.75 -10.63 -25.46
CA GLU A 52 -2.69 -9.69 -25.10
C GLU A 52 -3.19 -8.73 -24.00
N ALA A 53 -3.20 -9.18 -22.75
CA ALA A 53 -3.69 -8.37 -21.64
C ALA A 53 -2.87 -7.07 -21.49
N ARG A 54 -3.53 -5.94 -21.74
CA ARG A 54 -2.99 -4.58 -21.54
C ARG A 54 -3.74 -3.90 -20.41
N PHE A 55 -3.01 -3.55 -19.37
CA PHE A 55 -3.55 -2.94 -18.17
C PHE A 55 -3.47 -1.44 -18.25
N THR A 56 -4.56 -0.76 -17.99
CA THR A 56 -4.56 0.68 -17.77
C THR A 56 -4.05 1.00 -16.37
N SER A 57 -3.71 2.27 -16.11
CA SER A 57 -3.39 2.72 -14.75
C SER A 57 -4.53 2.46 -13.74
N ALA A 58 -5.79 2.46 -14.20
CA ALA A 58 -6.94 2.11 -13.38
C ALA A 58 -6.97 0.62 -13.02
N ASP A 59 -6.61 -0.27 -13.96
CA ASP A 59 -6.52 -1.72 -13.71
C ASP A 59 -5.41 -2.03 -12.70
N VAL A 60 -4.26 -1.37 -12.82
CA VAL A 60 -3.15 -1.52 -11.87
C VAL A 60 -3.56 -1.03 -10.48
N ALA A 61 -4.26 0.10 -10.39
CA ALA A 61 -4.77 0.61 -9.11
C ALA A 61 -5.80 -0.36 -8.48
N ALA A 62 -6.68 -0.95 -9.29
CA ALA A 62 -7.63 -1.97 -8.83
C ALA A 62 -6.91 -3.21 -8.27
N LEU A 63 -5.88 -3.71 -8.97
CA LEU A 63 -5.09 -4.85 -8.50
C LEU A 63 -4.30 -4.55 -7.22
N ILE A 64 -3.77 -3.32 -7.06
CA ILE A 64 -3.13 -2.89 -5.81
C ILE A 64 -4.14 -2.87 -4.64
N MET A 65 -5.39 -2.45 -4.91
CA MET A 65 -6.44 -2.49 -3.89
C MET A 65 -6.84 -3.93 -3.54
N VAL A 66 -6.96 -4.81 -4.53
CA VAL A 66 -7.18 -6.26 -4.30
C VAL A 66 -6.08 -6.84 -3.42
N GLN A 67 -4.80 -6.56 -3.74
CA GLN A 67 -3.66 -7.02 -2.94
C GLN A 67 -3.79 -6.59 -1.47
N LYS A 68 -4.05 -5.30 -1.22
CA LYS A 68 -4.19 -4.77 0.13
C LYS A 68 -5.35 -5.40 0.90
N LEU A 69 -6.47 -5.67 0.24
CA LEU A 69 -7.63 -6.28 0.89
C LEU A 69 -7.40 -7.77 1.19
N LEU A 70 -6.72 -8.49 0.30
CA LEU A 70 -6.31 -9.87 0.57
C LEU A 70 -5.34 -9.95 1.76
N GLU A 71 -4.37 -9.02 1.86
CA GLU A 71 -3.44 -8.93 2.99
C GLU A 71 -4.16 -8.62 4.32
N GLN A 72 -5.32 -7.95 4.25
CA GLN A 72 -6.17 -7.66 5.42
C GLN A 72 -7.11 -8.83 5.77
N GLY A 73 -7.07 -9.94 5.03
CA GLY A 73 -7.87 -11.13 5.29
C GLY A 73 -9.31 -11.05 4.79
N PHE A 74 -9.61 -10.17 3.83
CA PHE A 74 -10.93 -10.13 3.20
C PHE A 74 -11.09 -11.26 2.18
N ASP A 75 -12.28 -11.84 2.16
CA ASP A 75 -12.65 -12.87 1.18
C ASP A 75 -13.01 -12.26 -0.18
N ASP A 76 -12.93 -13.04 -1.25
CA ASP A 76 -13.13 -12.60 -2.63
C ASP A 76 -14.46 -11.88 -2.86
N ASP A 77 -15.53 -12.38 -2.24
CA ASP A 77 -16.86 -11.78 -2.34
C ASP A 77 -16.92 -10.41 -1.66
N GLN A 78 -16.24 -10.26 -0.52
CA GLN A 78 -16.14 -8.99 0.20
C GLN A 78 -15.28 -7.97 -0.55
N ILE A 79 -14.20 -8.44 -1.19
CA ILE A 79 -13.35 -7.62 -2.07
C ILE A 79 -14.16 -7.16 -3.28
N ASN A 80 -14.90 -8.07 -3.90
CA ASN A 80 -15.79 -7.74 -5.00
C ASN A 80 -16.87 -6.75 -4.55
N GLU A 81 -17.56 -6.92 -3.42
CA GLU A 81 -18.55 -5.94 -2.97
C GLU A 81 -17.97 -4.55 -2.67
N ARG A 82 -16.72 -4.47 -2.21
CA ARG A 82 -16.04 -3.21 -1.88
C ARG A 82 -15.41 -2.51 -3.08
N LEU A 83 -14.89 -3.28 -4.04
CA LEU A 83 -14.20 -2.76 -5.22
C LEU A 83 -15.07 -2.73 -6.47
N THR A 84 -16.15 -3.52 -6.52
CA THR A 84 -17.26 -3.19 -7.41
C THR A 84 -17.81 -1.92 -6.80
N PRO A 85 -17.68 -0.76 -7.47
CA PRO A 85 -18.40 0.41 -7.02
C PRO A 85 -19.84 -0.06 -6.88
N LYS A 86 -20.52 0.23 -5.77
CA LYS A 86 -21.99 0.25 -5.78
C LYS A 86 -22.32 1.11 -6.99
N ARG A 87 -22.61 0.44 -8.11
CA ARG A 87 -23.08 1.06 -9.32
C ARG A 87 -24.42 1.63 -8.88
N ILE A 88 -24.40 2.88 -8.39
CA ILE A 88 -25.36 3.85 -8.88
C ILE A 88 -25.32 3.59 -10.37
N VAL A 89 -26.36 2.94 -10.86
CA VAL A 89 -26.49 2.44 -12.21
C VAL A 89 -25.97 3.54 -13.13
N LYS A 90 -24.72 3.40 -13.54
CA LYS A 90 -24.21 4.09 -14.69
C LYS A 90 -24.85 3.31 -15.80
N ASP A 91 -26.08 3.69 -16.12
CA ASP A 91 -26.65 3.39 -17.42
C ASP A 91 -25.63 3.97 -18.40
N ASP A 92 -24.79 3.08 -18.92
CA ASP A 92 -23.93 3.36 -20.06
C ASP A 92 -24.88 3.75 -21.19
N ASN A 93 -25.03 5.06 -21.39
CA ASN A 93 -26.08 5.70 -22.16
C ASN A 93 -27.51 5.32 -21.70
N PRO A 94 -28.40 6.29 -21.39
CA PRO A 94 -29.79 6.07 -21.72
C PRO A 94 -29.86 6.09 -23.25
N SER A 95 -29.46 4.99 -23.89
CA SER A 95 -30.14 4.61 -25.11
C SER A 95 -31.58 4.47 -24.64
N VAL A 96 -32.39 5.46 -25.00
CA VAL A 96 -33.81 5.57 -24.66
C VAL A 96 -34.40 4.20 -24.93
N ALA A 97 -34.50 3.38 -23.89
CA ALA A 97 -35.08 2.06 -23.98
C ALA A 97 -36.57 2.33 -24.00
N LEU A 98 -37.06 2.69 -25.19
CA LEU A 98 -38.47 2.68 -25.51
C LEU A 98 -38.95 1.31 -25.05
N THR A 99 -39.82 1.31 -24.04
CA THR A 99 -40.56 0.11 -23.62
C THR A 99 -41.05 -0.60 -24.88
N ALA A 100 -41.09 -1.94 -24.92
CA ALA A 100 -41.49 -2.69 -26.13
C ALA A 100 -42.85 -2.21 -26.71
N ASP A 101 -43.71 -1.64 -25.86
CA ASP A 101 -44.96 -0.98 -26.24
C ASP A 101 -44.79 0.39 -26.91
N GLN A 102 -43.81 1.21 -26.48
CA GLN A 102 -43.51 2.52 -27.07
C GLN A 102 -42.81 2.40 -28.44
N SER A 103 -41.95 1.40 -28.61
CA SER A 103 -41.33 1.09 -29.90
C SER A 103 -42.34 0.54 -30.92
N ARG A 104 -43.32 -0.25 -30.45
CA ARG A 104 -44.47 -0.67 -31.27
C ARG A 104 -45.38 0.49 -31.67
N GLN A 105 -45.71 1.40 -30.75
CA GLN A 105 -46.58 2.55 -31.05
C GLN A 105 -45.95 3.56 -32.03
N LEU A 106 -44.63 3.68 -32.05
CA LEU A 106 -43.90 4.50 -33.03
C LEU A 106 -43.85 3.86 -34.43
N MET A 107 -43.77 2.53 -34.51
CA MET A 107 -43.84 1.77 -35.77
C MET A 107 -45.26 1.75 -36.37
N GLU A 108 -46.29 1.86 -35.54
CA GLU A 108 -47.71 1.72 -35.94
C GLU A 108 -48.37 3.04 -36.40
N GLY A 109 -47.62 4.13 -36.55
CA GLY A 109 -48.09 5.30 -37.30
C GLY A 109 -49.31 6.02 -36.69
N LYS A 110 -49.51 5.99 -35.38
CA LYS A 110 -50.48 6.87 -34.69
C LYS A 110 -49.84 8.22 -34.40
N THR A 111 -49.89 9.10 -35.40
CA THR A 111 -49.40 10.50 -35.38
C THR A 111 -50.04 11.39 -34.30
N ALA A 112 -51.06 10.91 -33.58
CA ALA A 112 -51.76 11.67 -32.54
C ALA A 112 -51.08 11.68 -31.15
N LEU A 113 -50.07 10.84 -30.89
CA LEU A 113 -49.44 10.71 -29.56
C LEU A 113 -47.98 11.19 -29.50
N LEU A 114 -47.44 11.67 -30.62
CA LEU A 114 -46.07 12.19 -30.74
C LEU A 114 -45.71 13.31 -29.75
N PRO A 115 -46.59 14.30 -29.44
CA PRO A 115 -46.25 15.36 -28.50
C PRO A 115 -46.11 14.88 -27.05
N GLN A 116 -46.93 13.91 -26.64
CA GLN A 116 -46.93 13.36 -25.28
C GLN A 116 -45.67 12.54 -25.02
N ALA A 117 -45.33 11.63 -25.95
CA ALA A 117 -44.13 10.79 -25.86
C ALA A 117 -42.83 11.62 -25.84
N LEU A 118 -42.77 12.73 -26.60
CA LEU A 118 -41.64 13.66 -26.54
C LEU A 118 -41.56 14.40 -25.20
N GLY A 119 -42.71 14.79 -24.64
CA GLY A 119 -42.79 15.42 -23.32
C GLY A 119 -42.27 14.52 -22.20
N ASP A 120 -42.63 13.23 -22.24
CA ASP A 120 -42.18 12.24 -21.27
C ASP A 120 -40.67 11.97 -21.39
N ILE A 121 -40.13 11.92 -22.61
CA ILE A 121 -38.69 11.77 -22.85
C ILE A 121 -37.92 13.00 -22.35
N LEU A 122 -38.41 14.22 -22.64
CA LEU A 122 -37.78 15.45 -22.16
C LEU A 122 -37.82 15.56 -20.63
N SER A 123 -38.93 15.16 -20.01
CA SER A 123 -39.06 15.10 -18.55
C SER A 123 -38.10 14.07 -17.95
N ALA A 124 -37.99 12.88 -18.54
CA ALA A 124 -37.06 11.84 -18.12
C ALA A 124 -35.59 12.29 -18.26
N ILE A 125 -35.24 12.98 -19.34
CA ILE A 125 -33.91 13.57 -19.55
C ILE A 125 -33.63 14.66 -18.50
N ALA A 126 -34.59 15.55 -18.24
CA ALA A 126 -34.45 16.59 -17.23
C ALA A 126 -34.25 16.00 -15.82
N ASN A 127 -35.04 14.97 -15.47
CA ASN A 127 -34.90 14.25 -14.19
C ASN A 127 -33.57 13.52 -14.08
N SER A 128 -33.09 12.93 -15.19
CA SER A 128 -31.77 12.29 -15.26
C SER A 128 -30.64 13.30 -15.07
N GLN A 129 -30.69 14.44 -15.74
CA GLN A 129 -29.70 15.51 -15.57
C GLN A 129 -29.69 16.04 -14.13
N GLN A 130 -30.85 16.23 -13.51
CA GLN A 130 -30.94 16.65 -12.12
C GLN A 130 -30.32 15.60 -11.17
N SER A 131 -30.55 14.31 -11.42
CA SER A 131 -29.94 13.22 -10.67
C SER A 131 -28.41 13.16 -10.84
N VAL A 132 -27.92 13.36 -12.07
CA VAL A 132 -26.49 13.42 -12.37
C VAL A 132 -25.83 14.61 -11.67
N LEU A 133 -26.46 15.77 -11.63
CA LEU A 133 -25.92 16.95 -10.93
C LEU A 133 -25.87 16.72 -9.41
N ASN A 134 -26.92 16.14 -8.84
CA ASN A 134 -26.98 15.80 -7.42
C ASN A 134 -25.88 14.78 -7.06
N SER A 135 -25.68 13.74 -7.88
CA SER A 135 -24.63 12.75 -7.65
C SER A 135 -23.21 13.32 -7.83
N GLN A 136 -22.98 14.22 -8.80
CA GLN A 136 -21.71 14.93 -8.94
C GLN A 136 -21.40 15.87 -7.75
N SER A 137 -22.43 16.43 -7.12
CA SER A 137 -22.28 17.23 -5.90
C SER A 137 -21.80 16.35 -4.74
N THR A 138 -22.47 15.21 -4.52
CA THR A 138 -22.08 14.24 -3.49
C THR A 138 -20.68 13.67 -3.72
N VAL A 139 -20.32 13.35 -4.97
CA VAL A 139 -18.97 12.88 -5.30
C VAL A 139 -17.91 13.92 -4.97
N ARG A 140 -18.17 15.20 -5.26
CA ARG A 140 -17.23 16.29 -4.93
C ARG A 140 -17.03 16.43 -3.43
N GLU A 141 -18.10 16.34 -2.64
CA GLU A 141 -18.02 16.40 -1.18
C GLU A 141 -17.20 15.23 -0.61
N VAL A 142 -17.49 13.99 -1.04
CA VAL A 142 -16.76 12.80 -0.61
C VAL A 142 -15.29 12.86 -1.02
N VAL A 143 -15.00 13.30 -2.25
CA VAL A 143 -13.61 13.50 -2.72
C VAL A 143 -12.90 14.53 -1.84
N GLY A 144 -13.57 15.61 -1.44
CA GLY A 144 -13.02 16.61 -0.52
C GLY A 144 -12.60 16.00 0.82
N VAL A 145 -13.49 15.24 1.45
CA VAL A 145 -13.21 14.55 2.72
C VAL A 145 -12.06 13.55 2.56
N VAL A 146 -12.08 12.71 1.52
CA VAL A 146 -11.03 11.71 1.30
C VAL A 146 -9.67 12.35 1.02
N VAL A 147 -9.63 13.44 0.25
CA VAL A 147 -8.40 14.20 0.00
C VAL A 147 -7.88 14.82 1.29
N GLN A 148 -8.76 15.40 2.10
CA GLN A 148 -8.40 15.96 3.41
C GLN A 148 -7.84 14.89 4.34
N ASP A 149 -8.51 13.74 4.45
CA ASP A 149 -8.04 12.62 5.27
C ASP A 149 -6.71 12.09 4.77
N ASN A 150 -6.50 12.03 3.46
CA ASN A 150 -5.22 11.63 2.88
C ASN A 150 -4.08 12.58 3.27
N PHE A 151 -4.32 13.89 3.24
CA PHE A 151 -3.34 14.88 3.70
C PHE A 151 -3.05 14.73 5.20
N ASN A 152 -4.09 14.56 6.03
CA ASN A 152 -3.91 14.36 7.46
C ASN A 152 -3.09 13.09 7.76
N LEU A 153 -3.43 11.98 7.11
CA LEU A 153 -2.68 10.72 7.22
C LEU A 153 -1.23 10.85 6.75
N LYS A 154 -0.98 11.64 5.70
CA LYS A 154 0.39 11.89 5.21
C LYS A 154 1.21 12.67 6.24
N ASP A 155 0.61 13.64 6.90
CA ASP A 155 1.25 14.40 7.98
C ASP A 155 1.51 13.54 9.22
N GLU A 156 0.57 12.69 9.61
CA GLU A 156 0.76 11.73 10.70
C GLU A 156 1.87 10.71 10.37
N ASN A 157 1.89 10.18 9.15
CA ASN A 157 2.96 9.29 8.69
C ASN A 157 4.33 9.96 8.73
N ARG A 158 4.41 11.25 8.37
CA ARG A 158 5.65 12.01 8.49
C ARG A 158 6.09 12.11 9.96
N LYS A 159 5.18 12.48 10.87
CA LYS A 159 5.46 12.54 12.32
C LYS A 159 5.91 11.20 12.88
N LEU A 160 5.31 10.09 12.43
CA LEU A 160 5.70 8.74 12.83
C LEU A 160 7.12 8.40 12.37
N ARG A 161 7.46 8.73 11.12
CA ARG A 161 8.83 8.53 10.59
C ARG A 161 9.86 9.32 11.41
N ASP A 162 9.55 10.58 11.73
CA ASP A 162 10.45 11.42 12.52
C ASP A 162 10.67 10.82 13.93
N ARG A 163 9.61 10.37 14.60
CA ARG A 163 9.70 9.69 15.92
C ARG A 163 10.46 8.37 15.85
N MET A 164 10.28 7.61 14.77
CA MET A 164 10.99 6.35 14.58
C MET A 164 12.50 6.59 14.44
N LEU A 165 12.89 7.59 13.65
CA LEU A 165 14.30 7.99 13.51
C LEU A 165 14.89 8.46 14.83
N GLU A 166 14.14 9.22 15.62
CA GLU A 166 14.58 9.66 16.96
C GLU A 166 14.77 8.46 17.91
N LEU A 167 13.85 7.49 17.89
CA LEU A 167 13.98 6.26 18.67
C LEU A 167 15.16 5.40 18.22
N GLU A 168 15.37 5.22 16.92
CA GLU A 168 16.53 4.51 16.37
C GLU A 168 17.84 5.17 16.85
N ARG A 169 17.90 6.50 16.82
CA ARG A 169 19.05 7.25 17.34
C ARG A 169 19.24 7.05 18.83
N ALA A 170 18.17 7.14 19.63
CA ALA A 170 18.24 6.93 21.07
C ALA A 170 18.70 5.51 21.42
N LEU A 171 18.26 4.51 20.64
CA LEU A 171 18.62 3.11 20.82
C LEU A 171 20.11 2.88 20.48
N ALA A 172 20.60 3.47 19.39
CA ALA A 172 22.02 3.43 19.03
C ALA A 172 22.90 4.13 20.09
N GLU A 173 22.48 5.28 20.61
CA GLU A 173 23.18 5.96 21.70
C GLU A 173 23.17 5.14 22.99
N TYR A 174 22.07 4.47 23.32
CA TYR A 174 21.97 3.59 24.47
C TYR A 174 22.92 2.39 24.35
N GLN A 175 22.93 1.71 23.20
CA GLN A 175 23.84 0.59 22.93
C GLN A 175 25.30 1.01 23.09
N ARG A 176 25.70 2.17 22.55
CA ARG A 176 27.06 2.69 22.69
C ARG A 176 27.44 2.97 24.15
N ARG A 177 26.54 3.56 24.92
CA ARG A 177 26.76 3.83 26.36
C ARG A 177 26.92 2.54 27.14
N GLU A 178 26.11 1.53 26.81
CA GLU A 178 26.15 0.24 27.48
C GLU A 178 27.41 -0.54 27.14
N GLU A 179 27.88 -0.50 25.89
CA GLU A 179 29.16 -1.07 25.49
C GLU A 179 30.33 -0.42 26.24
N THR A 180 30.35 0.91 26.32
CA THR A 180 31.37 1.63 27.11
C THR A 180 31.30 1.26 28.60
N ARG A 181 30.09 1.08 29.15
CA ARG A 181 29.90 0.68 30.55
C ARG A 181 30.43 -0.74 30.79
N LYS A 182 30.13 -1.65 29.87
CA LYS A 182 30.60 -3.04 29.89
C LYS A 182 32.12 -3.10 29.80
N GLU A 183 32.75 -2.40 28.86
CA GLU A 183 34.22 -2.33 28.74
C GLU A 183 34.90 -1.84 30.03
N ARG A 184 34.32 -0.84 30.70
CA ARG A 184 34.83 -0.36 32.00
C ARG A 184 34.74 -1.42 33.09
N LEU A 185 33.63 -2.17 33.15
CA LEU A 185 33.46 -3.24 34.13
C LEU A 185 34.40 -4.41 33.84
N GLU A 186 34.53 -4.82 32.59
CA GLU A 186 35.47 -5.87 32.18
C GLU A 186 36.92 -5.48 32.47
N SER A 187 37.29 -4.21 32.22
CA SER A 187 38.63 -3.71 32.54
C SER A 187 38.92 -3.76 34.05
N ARG A 188 37.93 -3.41 34.88
CA ARG A 188 38.05 -3.52 36.35
C ARG A 188 38.15 -4.97 36.80
N LEU A 189 37.38 -5.87 36.18
CA LEU A 189 37.41 -7.30 36.49
C LEU A 189 38.78 -7.89 36.14
N ARG A 190 39.32 -7.60 34.95
CA ARG A 190 40.69 -8.03 34.56
C ARG A 190 41.75 -7.49 35.51
N ALA A 191 41.63 -6.25 35.97
CA ALA A 191 42.55 -5.69 36.96
C ALA A 191 42.50 -6.47 38.29
N LEU A 192 41.30 -6.81 38.77
CA LEU A 192 41.13 -7.65 39.97
C LEU A 192 41.66 -9.07 39.77
N GLU A 193 41.40 -9.70 38.63
CA GLU A 193 41.97 -11.01 38.29
C GLU A 193 43.50 -10.96 38.29
N GLY A 194 44.08 -9.86 37.78
CA GLY A 194 45.52 -9.61 37.83
C GLY A 194 46.07 -9.50 39.25
N THR A 195 45.37 -8.83 40.16
CA THR A 195 45.81 -8.75 41.57
C THR A 195 45.69 -10.09 42.28
N VAL A 196 44.62 -10.86 42.03
CA VAL A 196 44.46 -12.22 42.56
C VAL A 196 45.58 -13.13 42.07
N ALA A 197 45.91 -13.08 40.78
CA ALA A 197 47.01 -13.87 40.21
C ALA A 197 48.36 -13.51 40.84
N ALA A 198 48.63 -12.21 41.06
CA ALA A 198 49.85 -11.76 41.73
C ALA A 198 49.94 -12.26 43.18
N LEU A 199 48.83 -12.21 43.94
CA LEU A 199 48.77 -12.76 45.30
C LEU A 199 48.99 -14.28 45.31
N GLN A 200 48.41 -15.01 44.36
CA GLN A 200 48.65 -16.46 44.23
C GLN A 200 50.12 -16.77 43.96
N GLN A 201 50.79 -15.99 43.10
CA GLN A 201 52.23 -16.16 42.85
C GLN A 201 53.07 -15.85 44.10
N GLN A 202 52.74 -14.80 44.86
CA GLN A 202 53.43 -14.47 46.11
C GLN A 202 53.29 -15.61 47.15
N ILE A 203 52.08 -16.16 47.31
CA ILE A 203 51.83 -17.29 48.21
C ILE A 203 52.64 -18.51 47.75
N ALA A 204 52.65 -18.84 46.46
CA ALA A 204 53.43 -19.95 45.93
C ALA A 204 54.93 -19.78 46.22
N GLN A 205 55.49 -18.57 46.03
CA GLN A 205 56.88 -18.26 46.34
C GLN A 205 57.19 -18.43 47.84
N LEU A 206 56.31 -17.96 48.74
CA LEU A 206 56.47 -18.13 50.18
C LEU A 206 56.47 -19.62 50.58
N ILE A 207 55.57 -20.41 50.01
CA ILE A 207 55.51 -21.87 50.23
C ILE A 207 56.81 -22.54 49.76
N HIS A 208 57.33 -22.16 48.58
CA HIS A 208 58.60 -22.68 48.08
C HIS A 208 59.78 -22.35 49.00
N LEU A 209 59.88 -21.10 49.48
CA LEU A 209 60.93 -20.68 50.42
C LEU A 209 60.84 -21.42 51.75
N GLN A 210 59.63 -21.57 52.30
CA GLN A 210 59.41 -22.33 53.53
C GLN A 210 59.86 -23.80 53.37
N ARG A 211 59.52 -24.43 52.24
CA ARG A 211 59.91 -25.82 51.94
C ARG A 211 61.42 -25.98 51.82
N GLN A 212 62.10 -25.05 51.13
CA GLN A 212 63.56 -25.06 51.03
C GLN A 212 64.23 -24.89 52.38
N ASN A 213 63.74 -23.97 53.23
CA ASN A 213 64.29 -23.78 54.57
C ASN A 213 64.07 -24.99 55.49
N GLN A 214 62.94 -25.68 55.39
CA GLN A 214 62.70 -26.93 56.11
C GLN A 214 63.65 -28.06 55.65
N GLN A 215 63.93 -28.17 54.35
CA GLN A 215 64.87 -29.15 53.83
C GLN A 215 66.31 -28.88 54.30
N LYS A 216 66.76 -27.62 54.27
CA LYS A 216 68.09 -27.24 54.79
C LYS A 216 68.28 -27.60 56.26
N LYS A 217 67.24 -27.40 57.10
CA LYS A 217 67.28 -27.77 58.53
C LYS A 217 67.32 -29.29 58.78
N ARG A 218 66.87 -30.12 57.83
CA ARG A 218 66.87 -31.59 57.96
C ARG A 218 68.15 -32.26 57.46
N GLY A 219 68.99 -31.56 56.69
CA GLY A 219 70.29 -32.08 56.20
C GLY A 219 71.49 -31.75 57.11
N TRP A 220 71.25 -31.27 58.34
CA TRP A 220 72.28 -30.86 59.30
C TRP A 220 72.34 -31.78 60.54
N TRP A 221 71.84 -33.01 60.40
CA TRP A 221 71.94 -34.10 61.38
C TRP A 221 72.57 -35.30 60.73
#